data_AF-A0A0M1JX82-F1
#
_entry.id   AF-A0A0M1JX82-F1
#
_cell.length_a   1.000
_cell.length_b   1.000
_cell.length_c   1.000
_cell.angle_alpha   90.00
_cell.angle_beta   90.00
_cell.angle_gamma   90.00
#
_symmetry.space_group_name_H-M   'P 1'
#
loop_
_entity.id
_entity.type
_entity.pdbx_description
1 polymer ?
#
loop_
_entity_poly.entity_id
_entity_poly.type
_entity_poly.pdbx_seq_one_letter_code
_entity_poly.pdbx_strand_id
1 'polypeptide(L)'
;MKLPIAEKNIPLWLAEFDLWITPCLADIKDSDRFHQELDIVANILEIIGSATQNFQRLEDCHPEAIAEQFINFINSKTQTEAETHLQAFSAVLFLVTGKSDNNAKCQLPLYLRDVARWDKFPKLRETQNKSQVVLQKIPRVLTAETYMKRVASLRAYPDQQKRLLQEFVNFLLNDDSCISQLWSIGRSYFMLKEFKKERDLLTPLVIFQVRGSVAASGGHEPEKLLRQRLAEWGLRENIDYNTTDVNLTSVNANKKEKKRAYDFVLPYQTPQWTGNWGKRIFIQCQFYAGDSGSVSHKNVDQTKASREYVLKIAPDARFVEYVDGAGYFSSLNGDLKKLLEMPNTGSFFQVRTAAIRLRRELQQLGFLVPLDLEHGIIRCSDRTVTSLYQILLAENYGREEIDRCLQDCIQRGLIRLDNGVLSLIPERRTIARRYFLLDVVAGFGNSLGSTSQKLTGSLMIPGYGSCHSMKLDDLVSKSLDLAPSLRTDWTDPTVFPRDIRWLCDEGLAET
;
A
#
# COMPACT_ATOMS: atom_id res chain seq x y z
N MET A 1 0.46 23.38 18.47
CA MET A 1 -0.84 24.02 18.80
C MET A 1 -1.85 22.92 18.76
N LYS A 2 -2.60 22.72 19.85
CA LYS A 2 -3.57 21.63 19.88
C LYS A 2 -4.71 21.88 18.89
N LEU A 3 -4.96 20.88 18.05
CA LEU A 3 -6.05 20.88 17.08
C LEU A 3 -7.40 20.81 17.80
N PRO A 4 -8.41 21.59 17.38
CA PRO A 4 -9.74 21.52 17.97
C PRO A 4 -10.34 20.12 17.90
N ILE A 5 -11.06 19.73 18.95
CA ILE A 5 -11.80 18.47 18.96
C ILE A 5 -12.95 18.59 17.95
N ALA A 6 -12.99 17.69 16.97
CA ALA A 6 -14.16 17.54 16.11
C ALA A 6 -15.10 16.52 16.72
N GLU A 7 -16.35 16.92 16.97
CA GLU A 7 -17.38 16.00 17.43
C GLU A 7 -17.69 14.96 16.36
N LYS A 8 -18.01 13.74 16.81
CA LYS A 8 -18.34 12.63 15.92
C LYS A 8 -19.68 12.89 15.24
N ASN A 9 -19.64 13.20 13.96
CA ASN A 9 -20.80 13.35 13.10
C ASN A 9 -20.62 12.48 11.85
N ILE A 10 -21.20 11.27 11.88
CA ILE A 10 -20.99 10.26 10.83
C ILE A 10 -21.39 10.79 9.44
N PRO A 11 -22.59 11.39 9.23
CA PRO A 11 -22.95 11.96 7.93
C PRO A 11 -21.93 12.99 7.40
N LEU A 12 -21.50 13.92 8.24
CA LEU A 12 -20.52 14.95 7.85
C LEU A 12 -19.15 14.34 7.53
N TRP A 13 -18.74 13.35 8.32
CA TRP A 13 -17.48 12.63 8.15
C TRP A 13 -17.44 11.79 6.88
N LEU A 14 -18.55 11.15 6.51
CA LEU A 14 -18.68 10.41 5.25
C LEU A 14 -18.68 11.37 4.04
N ALA A 15 -19.34 12.52 4.15
CA ALA A 15 -19.30 13.53 3.09
C ALA A 15 -17.89 14.13 2.90
N GLU A 16 -17.15 14.32 4.00
CA GLU A 16 -15.74 14.73 3.94
C GLU A 16 -14.84 13.63 3.35
N PHE A 17 -15.07 12.37 3.71
CA PHE A 17 -14.30 11.22 3.19
C PHE A 17 -14.28 11.21 1.65
N ASP A 18 -15.42 11.46 1.01
CA ASP A 18 -15.54 11.47 -0.45
C ASP A 18 -14.73 12.61 -1.11
N LEU A 19 -14.54 13.73 -0.42
CA LEU A 19 -13.80 14.90 -0.94
C LEU A 19 -12.28 14.71 -0.86
N TRP A 20 -11.80 14.06 0.19
CA TRP A 20 -10.37 13.93 0.48
C TRP A 20 -9.79 12.57 0.11
N ILE A 21 -10.56 11.77 -0.63
CA ILE A 21 -10.09 10.48 -1.15
C ILE A 21 -8.89 10.68 -2.06
N THR A 22 -7.88 9.81 -1.90
CA THR A 22 -6.72 9.86 -2.78
C THR A 22 -7.10 9.25 -4.14
N PRO A 23 -7.12 10.04 -5.24
CA PRO A 23 -7.70 9.60 -6.51
C PRO A 23 -6.98 8.41 -7.14
N CYS A 24 -5.67 8.31 -6.92
CA CYS A 24 -4.86 7.19 -7.33
C CYS A 24 -3.74 7.00 -6.32
N LEU A 25 -3.61 5.81 -5.75
CA LEU A 25 -2.50 5.47 -4.85
C LEU A 25 -1.28 4.93 -5.62
N ALA A 26 -1.52 4.31 -6.79
CA ALA A 26 -0.52 3.91 -7.80
C ALA A 26 -1.24 3.43 -9.07
N ASP A 27 -0.72 3.74 -10.27
CA ASP A 27 -1.16 3.06 -11.50
C ASP A 27 -0.46 1.70 -11.60
N ILE A 28 -1.21 0.64 -11.89
CA ILE A 28 -0.65 -0.70 -12.13
C ILE A 28 0.44 -0.62 -13.20
N LYS A 29 0.25 0.23 -14.23
CA LYS A 29 1.18 0.39 -15.35
C LYS A 29 2.54 0.98 -14.95
N ASP A 30 2.60 1.70 -13.85
CA ASP A 30 3.83 2.32 -13.36
C ASP A 30 4.60 1.39 -12.41
N SER A 31 4.04 0.22 -12.07
CA SER A 31 4.69 -0.72 -11.16
C SER A 31 5.80 -1.51 -11.84
N ASP A 32 6.93 -1.68 -11.15
CA ASP A 32 8.04 -2.54 -11.61
C ASP A 32 7.55 -3.95 -11.97
N ARG A 33 6.58 -4.46 -11.21
CA ARG A 33 5.96 -5.76 -11.45
C ARG A 33 5.22 -5.83 -12.79
N PHE A 34 4.47 -4.78 -13.15
CA PHE A 34 3.82 -4.72 -14.45
C PHE A 34 4.85 -4.73 -15.59
N HIS A 35 5.91 -3.93 -15.48
CA HIS A 35 6.97 -3.89 -16.50
C HIS A 35 7.70 -5.24 -16.63
N GLN A 36 8.03 -5.88 -15.51
CA GLN A 36 8.64 -7.20 -15.50
C GLN A 36 7.75 -8.25 -16.17
N GLU A 37 6.46 -8.30 -15.83
CA GLU A 37 5.51 -9.25 -16.41
C GLU A 37 5.25 -8.97 -17.90
N LEU A 38 5.20 -7.70 -18.30
CA LEU A 38 5.09 -7.30 -19.71
C LEU A 38 6.29 -7.79 -20.54
N ASP A 39 7.50 -7.62 -20.02
CA ASP A 39 8.72 -8.09 -20.68
C ASP A 39 8.79 -9.62 -20.74
N ILE A 40 8.35 -10.30 -19.68
CA ILE A 40 8.24 -11.76 -19.65
C ILE A 40 7.27 -12.25 -20.73
N VAL A 41 6.05 -11.70 -20.81
CA VAL A 41 5.04 -12.09 -21.80
C VAL A 41 5.54 -11.84 -23.22
N ALA A 42 6.16 -10.67 -23.47
CA ALA A 42 6.74 -10.33 -24.77
C ALA A 42 7.83 -11.34 -25.18
N ASN A 43 8.77 -11.65 -24.28
CA ASN A 43 9.84 -12.61 -24.54
C ASN A 43 9.31 -14.01 -24.87
N ILE A 44 8.29 -14.48 -24.14
CA ILE A 44 7.65 -15.76 -24.44
C ILE A 44 7.00 -15.75 -25.84
N LEU A 45 6.34 -14.67 -26.24
CA LEU A 45 5.77 -14.55 -27.58
C LEU A 45 6.84 -14.54 -28.69
N GLU A 46 8.03 -13.97 -28.44
CA GLU A 46 9.16 -14.09 -29.37
C GLU A 46 9.60 -15.56 -29.54
N ILE A 47 9.69 -16.30 -28.43
CA ILE A 47 10.07 -17.72 -28.45
C ILE A 47 9.03 -18.55 -29.22
N ILE A 48 7.73 -18.35 -28.94
CA ILE A 48 6.65 -19.04 -29.67
C ILE A 48 6.63 -18.61 -31.14
N GLY A 49 6.92 -17.33 -31.43
CA GLY A 49 7.05 -16.80 -32.78
C GLY A 49 8.06 -17.58 -33.62
N SER A 50 9.21 -17.92 -33.03
CA SER A 50 10.22 -18.74 -33.71
C SER A 50 9.72 -20.14 -34.10
N ALA A 51 8.78 -20.71 -33.34
CA ALA A 51 8.16 -22.01 -33.61
C ALA A 51 7.04 -21.95 -34.66
N THR A 52 6.45 -20.76 -34.86
CA THR A 52 5.21 -20.55 -35.63
C THR A 52 5.42 -19.66 -36.84
N GLN A 53 6.67 -19.46 -37.27
CA GLN A 53 7.04 -18.55 -38.36
C GLN A 53 6.48 -17.13 -38.15
N ASN A 54 6.61 -16.61 -36.92
CA ASN A 54 6.06 -15.33 -36.47
C ASN A 54 4.54 -15.24 -36.69
N PHE A 55 3.83 -16.36 -36.49
CA PHE A 55 2.39 -16.49 -36.64
C PHE A 55 1.86 -16.05 -38.02
N GLN A 56 2.64 -16.23 -39.09
CA GLN A 56 2.23 -15.80 -40.44
C GLN A 56 0.91 -16.44 -40.88
N ARG A 57 0.70 -17.72 -40.56
CA ARG A 57 -0.53 -18.45 -40.87
C ARG A 57 -1.02 -19.24 -39.66
N LEU A 58 -2.31 -19.53 -39.64
CA LEU A 58 -2.96 -20.27 -38.54
C LEU A 58 -2.40 -21.69 -38.44
N GLU A 59 -2.13 -22.31 -39.59
CA GLU A 59 -1.66 -23.68 -39.69
C GLU A 59 -0.25 -23.86 -39.12
N ASP A 60 0.54 -22.79 -39.00
CA ASP A 60 1.90 -22.84 -38.45
C ASP A 60 1.90 -22.97 -36.91
N CYS A 61 0.73 -22.87 -36.25
CA CYS A 61 0.59 -22.88 -34.78
C CYS A 61 0.47 -24.29 -34.19
N HIS A 62 1.44 -25.16 -34.49
CA HIS A 62 1.44 -26.55 -34.01
C HIS A 62 1.94 -26.68 -32.55
N PRO A 63 1.14 -27.24 -31.62
CA PRO A 63 1.54 -27.48 -30.24
C PRO A 63 2.89 -28.20 -30.07
N GLU A 64 3.17 -29.18 -30.92
CA GLU A 64 4.42 -29.95 -30.91
C GLU A 64 5.64 -29.09 -31.22
N ALA A 65 5.54 -28.26 -32.25
CA ALA A 65 6.62 -27.36 -32.65
C ALA A 65 6.89 -26.31 -31.58
N ILE A 66 5.83 -25.78 -30.96
CA ILE A 66 5.92 -24.83 -29.84
C ILE A 66 6.64 -25.48 -28.66
N ALA A 67 6.22 -26.67 -28.24
CA ALA A 67 6.84 -27.38 -27.12
C ALA A 67 8.32 -27.72 -27.40
N GLU A 68 8.63 -28.18 -28.61
CA GLU A 68 10.00 -28.50 -29.02
C GLU A 68 10.92 -27.27 -29.00
N GLN A 69 10.50 -26.16 -29.58
CA GLN A 69 11.30 -24.94 -29.55
C GLN A 69 11.49 -24.40 -28.13
N PHE A 70 10.44 -24.47 -27.31
CA PHE A 70 10.54 -24.01 -25.93
C PHE A 70 11.50 -24.88 -25.10
N ILE A 71 11.51 -26.20 -25.32
CA ILE A 71 12.48 -27.13 -24.71
C ILE A 71 13.92 -26.78 -25.12
N ASN A 72 14.15 -26.54 -26.41
CA ASN A 72 15.47 -26.14 -26.92
C ASN A 72 15.97 -24.86 -26.26
N PHE A 73 15.08 -23.88 -26.09
CA PHE A 73 15.39 -22.63 -25.41
C PHE A 73 15.80 -22.85 -23.94
N ILE A 74 14.98 -23.55 -23.14
CA ILE A 74 15.26 -23.72 -21.70
C ILE A 74 16.45 -24.66 -21.43
N ASN A 75 16.77 -25.56 -22.34
CA ASN A 75 17.91 -26.49 -22.19
C ASN A 75 19.27 -25.80 -22.25
N SER A 76 19.32 -24.52 -22.63
CA SER A 76 20.52 -23.68 -22.53
C SER A 76 20.66 -22.95 -21.18
N LYS A 77 19.65 -23.03 -20.31
CA LYS A 77 19.54 -22.24 -19.07
C LYS A 77 19.91 -23.04 -17.82
N THR A 78 20.06 -22.35 -16.70
CA THR A 78 20.11 -23.01 -15.37
C THR A 78 18.75 -23.59 -14.99
N GLN A 79 18.71 -24.50 -14.01
CA GLN A 79 17.47 -25.10 -13.54
C GLN A 79 16.44 -24.04 -13.09
N THR A 80 16.89 -23.06 -12.29
CA THR A 80 16.05 -21.98 -11.77
C THR A 80 15.50 -21.10 -12.89
N GLU A 81 16.33 -20.72 -13.87
CA GLU A 81 15.88 -19.94 -15.03
C GLU A 81 14.90 -20.72 -15.91
N ALA A 82 15.14 -22.02 -16.12
CA ALA A 82 14.23 -22.89 -16.87
C ALA A 82 12.85 -22.99 -16.19
N GLU A 83 12.81 -23.11 -14.86
CA GLU A 83 11.57 -23.08 -14.09
C GLU A 83 10.81 -21.75 -14.27
N THR A 84 11.51 -20.62 -14.15
CA THR A 84 10.92 -19.29 -14.35
C THR A 84 10.35 -19.12 -15.76
N HIS A 85 11.10 -19.51 -16.79
CA HIS A 85 10.65 -19.41 -18.18
C HIS A 85 9.48 -20.35 -18.48
N LEU A 86 9.44 -21.55 -17.92
CA LEU A 86 8.32 -22.48 -18.07
C LEU A 86 7.06 -21.99 -17.35
N GLN A 87 7.21 -21.37 -16.18
CA GLN A 87 6.09 -20.73 -15.48
C GLN A 87 5.53 -19.58 -16.32
N ALA A 88 6.39 -18.70 -16.83
CA ALA A 88 6.01 -17.62 -17.73
C ALA A 88 5.29 -18.14 -18.99
N PHE A 89 5.81 -19.21 -19.59
CA PHE A 89 5.17 -19.86 -20.73
C PHE A 89 3.76 -20.35 -20.42
N SER A 90 3.57 -21.02 -19.28
CA SER A 90 2.25 -21.45 -18.84
C SER A 90 1.29 -20.28 -18.63
N ALA A 91 1.78 -19.16 -18.08
CA ALA A 91 0.98 -17.96 -17.87
C ALA A 91 0.52 -17.32 -19.19
N VAL A 92 1.41 -17.23 -20.19
CA VAL A 92 1.05 -16.76 -21.54
C VAL A 92 0.00 -17.66 -22.18
N LEU A 93 0.17 -18.98 -22.10
CA LEU A 93 -0.84 -19.90 -22.65
C LEU A 93 -2.19 -19.78 -21.94
N PHE A 94 -2.22 -19.57 -20.62
CA PHE A 94 -3.47 -19.28 -19.92
C PHE A 94 -4.12 -17.98 -20.39
N LEU A 95 -3.31 -16.93 -20.52
CA LEU A 95 -3.74 -15.60 -20.92
C LEU A 95 -4.31 -15.56 -22.35
N VAL A 96 -3.66 -16.24 -23.30
CA VAL A 96 -4.14 -16.27 -24.71
C VAL A 96 -5.36 -17.19 -24.90
N THR A 97 -5.52 -18.22 -24.07
CA THR A 97 -6.65 -19.17 -24.17
C THR A 97 -7.83 -18.82 -23.26
N GLY A 98 -7.70 -17.79 -22.41
CA GLY A 98 -8.70 -17.46 -21.38
C GLY A 98 -8.83 -18.52 -20.28
N LYS A 99 -7.89 -19.46 -20.18
CA LYS A 99 -7.85 -20.49 -19.13
C LYS A 99 -7.14 -19.95 -17.88
N SER A 100 -7.21 -20.67 -16.77
CA SER A 100 -6.47 -20.31 -15.54
C SER A 100 -5.95 -21.55 -14.82
N ASP A 101 -4.87 -21.41 -14.05
CA ASP A 101 -4.32 -22.50 -13.24
C ASP A 101 -5.35 -23.08 -12.26
N ASN A 102 -6.23 -22.24 -11.72
CA ASN A 102 -7.29 -22.69 -10.81
C ASN A 102 -8.24 -23.71 -11.44
N ASN A 103 -8.53 -23.57 -12.74
CA ASN A 103 -9.31 -24.54 -13.48
C ASN A 103 -8.43 -25.72 -13.96
N ALA A 104 -7.29 -25.41 -14.57
CA ALA A 104 -6.39 -26.38 -15.16
C ALA A 104 -5.82 -27.39 -14.17
N LYS A 105 -5.54 -27.00 -12.92
CA LYS A 105 -4.90 -27.88 -11.92
C LYS A 105 -5.71 -29.13 -11.58
N CYS A 106 -7.02 -29.12 -11.81
CA CYS A 106 -7.90 -30.27 -11.62
C CYS A 106 -8.16 -31.02 -12.93
N GLN A 107 -8.16 -30.32 -14.07
CA GLN A 107 -8.45 -30.88 -15.39
C GLN A 107 -7.24 -31.56 -16.03
N LEU A 108 -6.04 -31.03 -15.85
CA LEU A 108 -4.81 -31.58 -16.43
C LEU A 108 -4.56 -33.05 -16.01
N PRO A 109 -4.71 -33.44 -14.72
CA PRO A 109 -4.67 -34.85 -14.34
C PRO A 109 -5.66 -35.75 -15.08
N LEU A 110 -6.88 -35.26 -15.35
CA LEU A 110 -7.91 -36.01 -16.08
C LEU A 110 -7.54 -36.14 -17.55
N TYR A 111 -7.08 -35.05 -18.18
CA TYR A 111 -6.57 -35.06 -19.55
C TYR A 111 -5.43 -36.08 -19.72
N LEU A 112 -4.43 -36.06 -18.81
CA LEU A 112 -3.30 -36.99 -18.88
C LEU A 112 -3.75 -38.46 -18.81
N ARG A 113 -4.75 -38.77 -17.99
CA ARG A 113 -5.30 -40.13 -17.84
C ARG A 113 -6.18 -40.54 -19.02
N ASP A 114 -7.12 -39.68 -19.40
CA ASP A 114 -8.23 -40.04 -20.27
C ASP A 114 -7.94 -39.80 -21.76
N VAL A 115 -7.16 -38.76 -22.06
CA VAL A 115 -6.82 -38.36 -23.43
C VAL A 115 -5.42 -38.83 -23.79
N ALA A 116 -4.40 -38.44 -23.01
CA ALA A 116 -3.02 -38.83 -23.27
C ALA A 116 -2.74 -40.32 -22.94
N ARG A 117 -3.68 -40.99 -22.25
CA ARG A 117 -3.60 -42.40 -21.83
C ARG A 117 -2.38 -42.72 -20.97
N TRP A 118 -2.05 -41.84 -20.02
CA TRP A 118 -0.97 -42.06 -19.07
C TRP A 118 -1.47 -42.82 -17.84
N ASP A 119 -0.85 -43.95 -17.54
CA ASP A 119 -1.11 -44.70 -16.30
C ASP A 119 -0.36 -44.10 -15.10
N LYS A 120 0.82 -43.54 -15.37
CA LYS A 120 1.75 -43.02 -14.37
C LYS A 120 2.45 -41.76 -14.87
N PHE A 121 2.85 -40.93 -13.91
CA PHE A 121 3.46 -39.64 -14.11
C PHE A 121 4.96 -39.68 -13.74
N PRO A 122 5.87 -39.22 -14.60
CA PRO A 122 7.30 -39.23 -14.31
C PRO A 122 7.66 -38.27 -13.17
N LYS A 123 8.63 -38.68 -12.36
CA LYS A 123 9.24 -37.90 -11.29
C LYS A 123 10.72 -38.26 -11.19
N LEU A 124 11.58 -37.25 -11.09
CA LEU A 124 12.98 -37.50 -10.78
C LEU A 124 13.12 -37.91 -9.31
N ARG A 125 13.80 -39.03 -9.07
CA ARG A 125 14.22 -39.46 -7.74
C ARG A 125 15.74 -39.40 -7.68
N GLU A 126 16.24 -38.58 -6.77
CA GLU A 126 17.66 -38.52 -6.47
C GLU A 126 17.99 -39.50 -5.34
N THR A 127 18.97 -40.35 -5.58
CA THR A 127 19.61 -41.21 -4.57
C THR A 127 21.09 -40.88 -4.53
N GLN A 128 21.77 -41.16 -3.41
CA GLN A 128 23.12 -40.69 -3.06
C GLN A 128 24.20 -40.78 -4.16
N ASN A 129 24.01 -41.55 -5.25
CA ASN A 129 24.92 -41.59 -6.40
C ASN A 129 24.25 -41.66 -7.79
N LYS A 130 22.91 -41.60 -7.92
CA LYS A 130 22.21 -41.64 -9.23
C LYS A 130 20.86 -40.94 -9.16
N SER A 131 20.56 -40.15 -10.20
CA SER A 131 19.21 -39.67 -10.50
C SER A 131 18.53 -40.68 -11.42
N GLN A 132 17.32 -41.10 -11.08
CA GLN A 132 16.52 -42.00 -11.92
C GLN A 132 15.09 -41.47 -12.01
N VAL A 133 14.50 -41.58 -13.20
CA VAL A 133 13.07 -41.33 -13.37
C VAL A 133 12.28 -42.48 -12.76
N VAL A 134 11.40 -42.15 -11.83
CA VAL A 134 10.43 -43.08 -11.25
C VAL A 134 9.02 -42.66 -11.69
N LEU A 135 8.21 -43.65 -12.04
CA LEU A 135 6.81 -43.46 -12.41
C LEU A 135 5.92 -43.53 -11.16
N GLN A 136 5.19 -42.46 -10.87
CA GLN A 136 4.25 -42.38 -9.75
C GLN A 136 2.80 -42.26 -10.22
N LYS A 137 1.83 -42.45 -9.33
CA LYS A 137 0.42 -42.20 -9.67
C LYS A 137 0.21 -40.73 -10.03
N ILE A 138 -0.63 -40.47 -11.03
CA ILE A 138 -1.06 -39.10 -11.39
C ILE A 138 -1.81 -38.51 -10.18
N PRO A 139 -1.40 -37.33 -9.66
CA PRO A 139 -2.05 -36.71 -8.52
C PRO A 139 -3.43 -36.16 -8.89
N ARG A 140 -4.31 -35.98 -7.89
CA ARG A 140 -5.66 -35.40 -8.12
C ARG A 140 -5.62 -33.91 -8.49
N VAL A 141 -4.59 -33.21 -8.03
CA VAL A 141 -4.36 -31.78 -8.29
C VAL A 141 -2.92 -31.62 -8.74
N LEU A 142 -2.71 -30.88 -9.83
CA LEU A 142 -1.40 -30.65 -10.42
C LEU A 142 -1.33 -29.20 -10.92
N THR A 143 -0.80 -28.31 -10.09
CA THR A 143 -0.61 -26.89 -10.46
C THR A 143 0.41 -26.75 -11.59
N ALA A 144 0.28 -25.70 -12.40
CA ALA A 144 1.24 -25.37 -13.44
C ALA A 144 2.66 -25.24 -12.86
N GLU A 145 2.82 -24.60 -11.70
CA GLU A 145 4.12 -24.53 -11.00
C GLU A 145 4.71 -25.93 -10.75
N THR A 146 3.92 -26.85 -10.19
CA THR A 146 4.39 -28.21 -9.89
C THR A 146 4.71 -28.99 -11.16
N TYR A 147 3.94 -28.78 -12.21
CA TYR A 147 4.14 -29.41 -13.52
C TYR A 147 5.43 -28.92 -14.18
N MET A 148 5.62 -27.59 -14.23
CA MET A 148 6.77 -26.95 -14.86
C MET A 148 8.08 -27.26 -14.14
N LYS A 149 8.08 -27.33 -12.80
CA LYS A 149 9.23 -27.82 -12.03
C LYS A 149 9.65 -29.23 -12.44
N ARG A 150 8.68 -30.10 -12.75
CA ARG A 150 8.97 -31.46 -13.23
C ARG A 150 9.54 -31.46 -14.63
N VAL A 151 8.98 -30.66 -15.54
CA VAL A 151 9.52 -30.48 -16.89
C VAL A 151 10.99 -30.02 -16.79
N ALA A 152 11.29 -28.99 -16.01
CA ALA A 152 12.65 -28.50 -15.83
C ALA A 152 13.60 -29.60 -15.29
N SER A 153 13.16 -30.34 -14.26
CA SER A 153 13.98 -31.39 -13.63
C SER A 153 14.37 -32.56 -14.55
N LEU A 154 13.68 -32.73 -15.67
CA LEU A 154 13.89 -33.86 -16.60
C LEU A 154 14.83 -33.53 -17.77
N ARG A 155 15.63 -32.47 -17.68
CA ARG A 155 16.62 -32.08 -18.71
C ARG A 155 17.56 -33.22 -19.14
N ALA A 156 17.93 -34.11 -18.22
CA ALA A 156 18.76 -35.28 -18.53
C ALA A 156 18.00 -36.42 -19.25
N TYR A 157 16.68 -36.28 -19.44
CA TYR A 157 15.78 -37.26 -20.03
C TYR A 157 14.94 -36.59 -21.14
N PRO A 158 15.55 -36.22 -22.28
CA PRO A 158 14.98 -35.31 -23.27
C PRO A 158 13.63 -35.77 -23.82
N ASP A 159 13.45 -37.07 -24.08
CA ASP A 159 12.17 -37.61 -24.58
C ASP A 159 11.02 -37.39 -23.60
N GLN A 160 11.29 -37.59 -22.30
CA GLN A 160 10.28 -37.42 -21.26
C GLN A 160 10.01 -35.94 -20.98
N GLN A 161 11.05 -35.12 -21.03
CA GLN A 161 10.97 -33.67 -20.91
C GLN A 161 10.06 -33.09 -22.02
N LYS A 162 10.36 -33.45 -23.27
CA LYS A 162 9.61 -33.04 -24.46
C LYS A 162 8.15 -33.49 -24.38
N ARG A 163 7.92 -34.77 -24.07
CA ARG A 163 6.57 -35.34 -23.97
C ARG A 163 5.74 -34.64 -22.91
N LEU A 164 6.30 -34.32 -21.74
CA LEU A 164 5.56 -33.58 -20.70
C LEU A 164 5.14 -32.19 -21.15
N LEU A 165 6.05 -31.43 -21.76
CA LEU A 165 5.70 -30.08 -22.20
C LEU A 165 4.69 -30.13 -23.34
N GLN A 166 4.85 -31.05 -24.28
CA GLN A 166 3.90 -31.27 -25.38
C GLN A 166 2.49 -31.56 -24.87
N GLU A 167 2.31 -32.47 -23.90
CA GLU A 167 0.99 -32.75 -23.35
C GLU A 167 0.37 -31.55 -22.63
N PHE A 168 1.20 -30.70 -22.02
CA PHE A 168 0.71 -29.47 -21.40
C PHE A 168 0.23 -28.46 -22.45
N VAL A 169 0.98 -28.30 -23.54
CA VAL A 169 0.58 -27.42 -24.65
C VAL A 169 -0.67 -27.96 -25.34
N ASN A 170 -0.74 -29.27 -25.62
CA ASN A 170 -1.94 -29.92 -26.18
C ASN A 170 -3.17 -29.76 -25.29
N PHE A 171 -3.01 -29.86 -23.97
CA PHE A 171 -4.11 -29.63 -23.04
C PHE A 171 -4.66 -28.19 -23.09
N LEU A 172 -3.77 -27.19 -23.25
CA LEU A 172 -4.18 -25.79 -23.32
C LEU A 172 -4.65 -25.39 -24.72
N LEU A 173 -4.07 -25.93 -25.77
CA LEU A 173 -4.42 -25.73 -27.18
C LEU A 173 -5.19 -26.93 -27.73
N ASN A 174 -6.24 -27.34 -27.02
CA ASN A 174 -6.95 -28.59 -27.25
C ASN A 174 -8.04 -28.53 -28.33
N ASP A 175 -8.30 -27.35 -28.89
CA ASP A 175 -9.28 -27.12 -29.95
C ASP A 175 -8.84 -25.97 -30.88
N ASP A 176 -9.46 -25.91 -32.06
CA ASP A 176 -9.17 -24.92 -33.09
C ASP A 176 -9.43 -23.48 -32.61
N SER A 177 -10.34 -23.29 -31.65
CA SER A 177 -10.62 -21.98 -31.06
C SER A 177 -9.43 -21.48 -30.25
N CYS A 178 -8.83 -22.33 -29.41
CA CYS A 178 -7.64 -21.99 -28.62
C CYS A 178 -6.44 -21.70 -29.53
N ILE A 179 -6.26 -22.48 -30.61
CA ILE A 179 -5.20 -22.24 -31.60
C ILE A 179 -5.44 -20.92 -32.33
N SER A 180 -6.68 -20.64 -32.76
CA SER A 180 -7.06 -19.38 -33.39
C SER A 180 -6.85 -18.17 -32.49
N GLN A 181 -7.12 -18.28 -31.19
CA GLN A 181 -6.84 -17.22 -30.21
C GLN A 181 -5.35 -16.95 -30.06
N LEU A 182 -4.54 -18.00 -29.89
CA LEU A 182 -3.08 -17.89 -29.83
C LEU A 182 -2.54 -17.22 -31.10
N TRP A 183 -2.98 -17.68 -32.28
CA TRP A 183 -2.60 -17.12 -33.56
C TRP A 183 -2.99 -15.64 -33.68
N SER A 184 -4.22 -15.28 -33.30
CA SER A 184 -4.70 -13.89 -33.41
C SER A 184 -3.87 -12.93 -32.56
N ILE A 185 -3.55 -13.31 -31.33
CA ILE A 185 -2.71 -12.49 -30.43
C ILE A 185 -1.27 -12.44 -30.94
N GLY A 186 -0.68 -13.60 -31.31
CA GLY A 186 0.68 -13.69 -31.82
C GLY A 186 0.89 -12.91 -33.11
N ARG A 187 -0.02 -13.08 -34.09
CA ARG A 187 0.01 -12.35 -35.36
C ARG A 187 -0.09 -10.85 -35.15
N SER A 188 -1.02 -10.42 -34.31
CA SER A 188 -1.19 -8.99 -33.99
C SER A 188 0.03 -8.41 -33.30
N TYR A 189 0.63 -9.16 -32.35
CA TYR A 189 1.87 -8.77 -31.68
C TYR A 189 3.00 -8.53 -32.70
N PHE A 190 3.27 -9.51 -33.58
CA PHE A 190 4.33 -9.38 -34.59
C PHE A 190 4.06 -8.29 -35.63
N MET A 191 2.80 -8.10 -36.05
CA MET A 191 2.42 -7.00 -36.95
C MET A 191 2.66 -5.63 -36.32
N LEU A 192 2.37 -5.48 -35.02
CA LEU A 192 2.51 -4.21 -34.32
C LEU A 192 3.98 -3.85 -33.99
N LYS A 193 4.91 -4.80 -34.09
CA LYS A 193 6.36 -4.54 -33.90
C LYS A 193 6.90 -3.52 -34.89
N GLU A 194 6.40 -3.52 -36.12
CA GLU A 194 6.79 -2.54 -37.14
C GLU A 194 6.49 -1.10 -36.71
N PHE A 195 5.47 -0.93 -35.87
CA PHE A 195 5.04 0.36 -35.33
C PHE A 195 5.57 0.63 -33.92
N LYS A 196 6.31 -0.32 -33.31
CA LYS A 196 6.72 -0.30 -31.88
C LYS A 196 5.52 -0.21 -30.93
N LYS A 197 4.45 -0.95 -31.25
CA LYS A 197 3.16 -0.94 -30.55
C LYS A 197 2.74 -2.31 -30.02
N GLU A 198 3.60 -3.30 -30.14
CA GLU A 198 3.37 -4.67 -29.68
C GLU A 198 3.13 -4.76 -28.17
N ARG A 199 3.80 -3.92 -27.38
CA ARG A 199 3.59 -3.83 -25.92
C ARG A 199 2.26 -3.19 -25.54
N ASP A 200 1.75 -2.26 -26.34
CA ASP A 200 0.44 -1.63 -26.11
C ASP A 200 -0.69 -2.67 -26.24
N LEU A 201 -0.56 -3.63 -27.16
CA LEU A 201 -1.47 -4.77 -27.32
C LEU A 201 -1.49 -5.69 -26.07
N LEU A 202 -0.32 -5.93 -25.48
CA LEU A 202 -0.18 -6.83 -24.33
C LEU A 202 -0.63 -6.20 -23.02
N THR A 203 -0.61 -4.87 -22.94
CA THR A 203 -0.92 -4.12 -21.71
C THR A 203 -2.22 -4.56 -21.03
N PRO A 204 -3.39 -4.63 -21.71
CA PRO A 204 -4.63 -5.07 -21.08
C PRO A 204 -4.54 -6.48 -20.49
N LEU A 205 -3.89 -7.40 -21.22
CA LEU A 205 -3.75 -8.81 -20.84
C LEU A 205 -2.87 -8.95 -19.59
N VAL A 206 -1.73 -8.25 -19.57
CA VAL A 206 -0.80 -8.23 -18.43
C VAL A 206 -1.46 -7.62 -17.20
N ILE A 207 -2.20 -6.51 -17.36
CA ILE A 207 -2.94 -5.90 -16.24
C ILE A 207 -3.87 -6.94 -15.61
N PHE A 208 -4.64 -7.72 -16.40
CA PHE A 208 -5.50 -8.77 -15.84
C PHE A 208 -4.74 -9.83 -15.02
N GLN A 209 -3.53 -10.20 -15.44
CA GLN A 209 -2.69 -11.16 -14.73
C GLN A 209 -2.10 -10.57 -13.43
N VAL A 210 -1.60 -9.32 -13.48
CA VAL A 210 -0.92 -8.72 -12.33
C VAL A 210 -1.87 -8.09 -11.31
N ARG A 211 -3.12 -7.78 -11.68
CA ARG A 211 -4.15 -7.13 -10.85
C ARG A 211 -4.19 -7.61 -9.40
N GLY A 212 -4.40 -8.91 -9.17
CA GLY A 212 -4.54 -9.46 -7.82
C GLY A 212 -3.25 -9.35 -6.98
N SER A 213 -2.11 -9.35 -7.65
CA SER A 213 -0.80 -9.34 -7.01
C SER A 213 -0.28 -7.92 -6.74
N VAL A 214 -0.59 -6.97 -7.62
CA VAL A 214 -0.31 -5.54 -7.46
C VAL A 214 -1.26 -4.93 -6.45
N ALA A 215 -2.51 -5.38 -6.37
CA ALA A 215 -3.45 -4.94 -5.33
C ALA A 215 -2.98 -5.33 -3.91
N ALA A 216 -2.38 -6.52 -3.76
CA ALA A 216 -1.82 -6.99 -2.50
C ALA A 216 -0.56 -6.19 -2.08
N SER A 217 0.34 -5.87 -3.02
CA SER A 217 1.52 -5.05 -2.72
C SER A 217 1.21 -3.55 -2.62
N GLY A 218 0.22 -3.07 -3.35
CA GLY A 218 -0.19 -1.66 -3.39
C GLY A 218 -0.76 -1.16 -2.06
N GLY A 219 -1.21 -2.06 -1.18
CA GLY A 219 -1.57 -1.73 0.20
C GLY A 219 -0.41 -1.20 1.04
N HIS A 220 0.85 -1.50 0.69
CA HIS A 220 2.02 -1.03 1.44
C HIS A 220 2.41 0.41 1.13
N GLU A 221 2.07 0.95 -0.05
CA GLU A 221 2.44 2.33 -0.41
C GLU A 221 1.77 3.38 0.50
N PRO A 222 0.44 3.32 0.78
CA PRO A 222 -0.18 4.23 1.75
C PRO A 222 0.41 4.12 3.16
N GLU A 223 0.83 2.93 3.58
CA GLU A 223 1.52 2.77 4.87
C GLU A 223 2.90 3.44 4.86
N LYS A 224 3.65 3.30 3.76
CA LYS A 224 4.95 3.95 3.56
C LYS A 224 4.81 5.48 3.58
N LEU A 225 3.80 6.01 2.88
CA LEU A 225 3.47 7.44 2.92
C LEU A 225 3.15 7.89 4.34
N LEU A 226 2.37 7.11 5.10
CA LEU A 226 2.10 7.44 6.50
C LEU A 226 3.38 7.45 7.34
N ARG A 227 4.25 6.44 7.20
CA ARG A 227 5.54 6.39 7.92
C ARG A 227 6.41 7.61 7.62
N GLN A 228 6.45 8.05 6.36
CA GLN A 228 7.12 9.30 5.97
C GLN A 228 6.52 10.52 6.70
N ARG A 229 5.19 10.63 6.79
CA ARG A 229 4.53 11.71 7.56
C ARG A 229 4.85 11.66 9.04
N LEU A 230 4.83 10.48 9.65
CA LEU A 230 5.19 10.33 11.06
C LEU A 230 6.64 10.78 11.31
N ALA A 231 7.57 10.44 10.41
CA ALA A 231 8.95 10.91 10.46
C ALA A 231 9.05 12.44 10.27
N GLU A 232 8.26 13.04 9.37
CA GLU A 232 8.16 14.51 9.24
C GLU A 232 7.69 15.17 10.55
N TRP A 233 6.83 14.52 11.33
CA TRP A 233 6.41 15.03 12.65
C TRP A 233 7.46 14.82 13.75
N GLY A 234 8.60 14.22 13.40
CA GLY A 234 9.72 13.93 14.30
C GLY A 234 9.60 12.61 15.05
N LEU A 235 8.64 11.73 14.71
CA LEU A 235 8.51 10.41 15.31
C LEU A 235 9.54 9.43 14.75
N ARG A 236 9.88 8.38 15.52
CA ARG A 236 10.89 7.39 15.16
C ARG A 236 10.31 6.01 14.87
N GLU A 237 10.89 5.38 13.86
CA GLU A 237 10.65 3.97 13.55
C GLU A 237 11.02 3.05 14.72
N ASN A 238 10.16 2.07 14.95
CA ASN A 238 10.21 1.06 16.01
C ASN A 238 10.30 1.61 17.45
N ILE A 239 10.13 2.92 17.63
CA ILE A 239 10.06 3.56 18.95
C ILE A 239 8.70 4.24 19.09
N ASP A 240 8.40 5.21 18.25
CA ASP A 240 7.12 5.93 18.32
C ASP A 240 6.04 5.25 17.48
N TYR A 241 6.44 4.55 16.42
CA TYR A 241 5.58 3.73 15.57
C TYR A 241 6.30 2.45 15.11
N ASN A 242 5.57 1.37 14.86
CA ASN A 242 6.12 0.10 14.37
C ASN A 242 6.34 0.11 12.84
N THR A 243 7.34 -0.63 12.36
CA THR A 243 7.55 -0.88 10.91
C THR A 243 7.04 -2.24 10.45
N THR A 244 6.66 -3.11 11.38
CA THR A 244 6.09 -4.44 11.11
C THR A 244 4.85 -4.65 11.95
N ASP A 245 3.97 -5.52 11.47
CA ASP A 245 2.74 -5.95 12.12
C ASP A 245 2.90 -6.30 13.61
N VAL A 246 2.13 -5.62 14.46
CA VAL A 246 2.15 -5.86 15.91
C VAL A 246 1.12 -6.91 16.27
N ASN A 247 1.59 -8.05 16.77
CA ASN A 247 0.75 -9.11 17.31
C ASN A 247 0.71 -9.03 18.84
N LEU A 248 -0.45 -8.73 19.41
CA LEU A 248 -0.66 -8.79 20.84
C LEU A 248 -0.91 -10.24 21.28
N THR A 249 -0.14 -10.74 22.26
CA THR A 249 -0.37 -12.05 22.87
C THR A 249 -0.53 -11.92 24.37
N SER A 250 -1.66 -12.39 24.91
CA SER A 250 -1.85 -12.55 26.35
C SER A 250 -0.99 -13.69 26.89
N VAL A 251 -0.56 -13.58 28.15
CA VAL A 251 0.25 -14.59 28.87
C VAL A 251 -0.43 -15.98 28.95
N ASN A 252 -1.75 -16.06 28.73
CA ASN A 252 -2.55 -17.29 28.84
C ASN A 252 -3.20 -17.78 27.52
N ALA A 253 -2.75 -17.32 26.36
CA ALA A 253 -3.38 -17.71 25.09
C ALA A 253 -2.96 -19.12 24.63
N ASN A 254 -3.94 -20.01 24.45
CA ASN A 254 -3.75 -21.30 23.78
C ASN A 254 -3.18 -21.08 22.37
N LYS A 255 -2.14 -21.84 21.98
CA LYS A 255 -1.43 -21.77 20.68
C LYS A 255 -2.30 -21.85 19.41
N LYS A 256 -3.62 -22.06 19.52
CA LYS A 256 -4.57 -22.21 18.41
C LYS A 256 -5.44 -20.98 18.11
N GLU A 257 -5.40 -19.92 18.92
CA GLU A 257 -6.11 -18.68 18.58
C GLU A 257 -5.36 -17.90 17.50
N LYS A 258 -6.05 -17.53 16.41
CA LYS A 258 -5.48 -16.71 15.34
C LYS A 258 -5.02 -15.36 15.92
N LYS A 259 -3.72 -15.20 16.12
CA LYS A 259 -3.08 -13.93 16.47
C LYS A 259 -3.41 -12.90 15.39
N ARG A 260 -3.84 -11.70 15.80
CA ARG A 260 -4.23 -10.63 14.88
C ARG A 260 -3.22 -9.50 14.97
N ALA A 261 -2.76 -9.08 13.80
CA ALA A 261 -1.81 -8.00 13.62
C ALA A 261 -2.51 -6.65 13.44
N TYR A 262 -1.92 -5.62 14.06
CA TYR A 262 -2.20 -4.21 13.79
C TYR A 262 -1.06 -3.61 12.97
N ASP A 263 -1.44 -2.85 11.94
CA ASP A 263 -0.50 -2.29 10.97
C ASP A 263 0.25 -1.10 11.59
N PHE A 264 -0.42 -0.30 12.44
CA PHE A 264 0.21 0.70 13.30
C PHE A 264 -0.28 0.68 14.75
N VAL A 265 0.65 0.92 15.67
CA VAL A 265 0.41 1.22 17.08
C VAL A 265 1.15 2.51 17.42
N LEU A 266 0.43 3.50 17.95
CA LEU A 266 0.97 4.82 18.26
C LEU A 266 0.49 5.33 19.62
N PRO A 267 1.37 5.78 20.52
CA PRO A 267 2.81 5.56 20.53
C PRO A 267 3.14 4.08 20.75
N TYR A 268 4.21 3.57 20.16
CA TYR A 268 4.52 2.14 20.18
C TYR A 268 5.30 1.68 21.43
N GLN A 269 6.55 2.10 21.51
CA GLN A 269 7.53 1.78 22.56
C GLN A 269 8.26 3.05 23.03
N THR A 270 7.61 4.21 22.89
CA THR A 270 8.18 5.50 23.32
C THR A 270 8.60 5.42 24.79
N PRO A 271 9.88 5.69 25.11
CA PRO A 271 10.36 5.67 26.49
C PRO A 271 9.56 6.62 27.37
N GLN A 272 9.28 6.22 28.60
CA GLN A 272 8.54 7.03 29.60
C GLN A 272 7.09 7.35 29.22
N TRP A 273 6.57 6.82 28.10
CA TRP A 273 5.15 6.94 27.74
C TRP A 273 4.35 5.74 28.27
N THR A 274 3.65 5.92 29.40
CA THR A 274 2.71 4.98 30.06
C THR A 274 3.14 3.50 30.16
N GLY A 275 3.18 2.93 31.37
CA GLY A 275 3.45 1.50 31.55
C GLY A 275 2.38 0.57 30.92
N ASN A 276 2.74 -0.69 30.62
CA ASN A 276 1.86 -1.81 30.25
C ASN A 276 0.74 -1.51 29.23
N TRP A 277 1.09 -1.29 27.95
CA TRP A 277 0.11 -1.12 26.86
C TRP A 277 -1.02 -0.11 27.18
N GLY A 278 -0.72 0.94 27.95
CA GLY A 278 -1.66 2.00 28.31
C GLY A 278 -2.17 2.79 27.09
N LYS A 279 -2.48 4.07 27.28
CA LYS A 279 -3.00 4.97 26.23
C LYS A 279 -2.26 4.83 24.89
N ARG A 280 -2.91 4.16 23.94
CA ARG A 280 -2.37 3.87 22.58
C ARG A 280 -3.50 3.90 21.56
N ILE A 281 -3.14 4.34 20.36
CA ILE A 281 -3.95 4.27 19.16
C ILE A 281 -3.56 3.01 18.40
N PHE A 282 -4.55 2.18 18.12
CA PHE A 282 -4.43 0.98 17.30
C PHE A 282 -5.07 1.25 15.95
N ILE A 283 -4.30 1.09 14.89
CA ILE A 283 -4.72 1.40 13.54
C ILE A 283 -4.69 0.13 12.71
N GLN A 284 -5.79 -0.06 11.99
CA GLN A 284 -5.87 -1.04 10.93
C GLN A 284 -6.03 -0.32 9.60
N CYS A 285 -5.23 -0.76 8.63
CA CYS A 285 -5.20 -0.22 7.29
C CYS A 285 -6.20 -0.97 6.41
N GLN A 286 -6.98 -0.23 5.65
CA GLN A 286 -7.93 -0.75 4.66
C GLN A 286 -7.78 0.08 3.38
N PHE A 287 -7.12 -0.49 2.38
CA PHE A 287 -6.92 0.16 1.09
C PHE A 287 -7.57 -0.63 -0.02
N TYR A 288 -8.12 0.10 -0.99
CA TYR A 288 -8.61 -0.50 -2.23
C TYR A 288 -7.69 -0.07 -3.37
N ALA A 289 -6.88 -1.01 -3.83
CA ALA A 289 -6.01 -0.82 -4.96
C ALA A 289 -6.77 -1.11 -6.27
N GLY A 290 -7.29 -0.06 -6.89
CA GLY A 290 -7.77 -0.05 -8.28
C GLY A 290 -9.09 -0.77 -8.59
N ASP A 291 -9.42 -0.81 -9.89
CA ASP A 291 -10.70 -1.24 -10.52
C ASP A 291 -11.14 -2.70 -10.29
N SER A 292 -10.56 -3.42 -9.33
CA SER A 292 -10.74 -4.87 -9.17
C SER A 292 -11.65 -5.31 -8.02
N GLY A 293 -12.11 -4.39 -7.17
CA GLY A 293 -13.04 -4.67 -6.06
C GLY A 293 -12.43 -5.53 -4.96
N SER A 294 -11.11 -5.72 -5.01
CA SER A 294 -10.36 -6.52 -4.06
C SER A 294 -9.88 -5.62 -2.92
N VAL A 295 -10.42 -5.86 -1.72
CA VAL A 295 -9.96 -5.22 -0.47
C VAL A 295 -8.60 -5.80 -0.13
N SER A 296 -7.57 -4.96 0.08
CA SER A 296 -6.26 -5.48 0.50
C SER A 296 -6.34 -6.15 1.89
N HIS A 297 -7.20 -5.64 2.78
CA HIS A 297 -7.30 -6.12 4.15
C HIS A 297 -8.73 -6.10 4.75
N LYS A 298 -9.15 -7.31 5.17
CA LYS A 298 -10.11 -7.63 6.24
C LYS A 298 -11.59 -7.24 6.03
N ASN A 299 -12.50 -8.02 6.63
CA ASN A 299 -13.95 -7.79 6.65
C ASN A 299 -14.37 -7.29 8.05
N VAL A 300 -15.41 -6.47 8.13
CA VAL A 300 -15.94 -5.81 9.35
C VAL A 300 -16.11 -6.77 10.54
N ASP A 301 -16.55 -8.00 10.30
CA ASP A 301 -16.74 -9.02 11.34
C ASP A 301 -15.43 -9.45 12.03
N GLN A 302 -14.30 -9.37 11.33
CA GLN A 302 -12.98 -9.71 11.88
C GLN A 302 -12.44 -8.62 12.80
N THR A 303 -12.85 -7.36 12.58
CA THR A 303 -12.43 -6.20 13.38
C THR A 303 -13.01 -6.25 14.79
N LYS A 304 -14.30 -6.62 14.94
CA LYS A 304 -14.97 -6.67 16.25
C LYS A 304 -14.28 -7.61 17.25
N ALA A 305 -14.04 -8.87 16.83
CA ALA A 305 -13.39 -9.86 17.69
C ALA A 305 -11.93 -9.48 18.06
N SER A 306 -11.21 -8.82 17.16
CA SER A 306 -9.85 -8.34 17.42
C SER A 306 -9.83 -7.26 18.50
N ARG A 307 -10.73 -6.27 18.42
CA ARG A 307 -10.77 -5.16 19.37
C ARG A 307 -11.18 -5.62 20.78
N GLU A 308 -12.14 -6.53 20.88
CA GLU A 308 -12.52 -7.13 22.17
C GLU A 308 -11.34 -7.84 22.85
N TYR A 309 -10.45 -8.45 22.07
CA TYR A 309 -9.22 -9.03 22.60
C TYR A 309 -8.21 -7.97 23.04
N VAL A 310 -7.98 -6.95 22.22
CA VAL A 310 -7.04 -5.86 22.56
C VAL A 310 -7.46 -5.11 23.81
N LEU A 311 -8.75 -4.84 23.98
CA LEU A 311 -9.27 -4.14 25.16
C LEU A 311 -9.04 -4.91 26.48
N LYS A 312 -8.79 -6.23 26.43
CA LYS A 312 -8.38 -7.01 27.62
C LYS A 312 -6.92 -6.75 28.02
N ILE A 313 -6.08 -6.36 27.07
CA ILE A 313 -4.64 -6.10 27.26
C ILE A 313 -4.38 -4.61 27.44
N ALA A 314 -5.11 -3.78 26.70
CA ALA A 314 -5.02 -2.33 26.66
C ALA A 314 -6.43 -1.72 26.81
N PRO A 315 -6.95 -1.59 28.06
CA PRO A 315 -8.32 -1.09 28.29
C PRO A 315 -8.56 0.33 27.77
N ASP A 316 -7.51 1.16 27.76
CA ASP A 316 -7.53 2.55 27.27
C ASP A 316 -7.18 2.65 25.77
N ALA A 317 -7.24 1.53 25.04
CA ALA A 317 -6.96 1.50 23.61
C ALA A 317 -7.98 2.34 22.83
N ARG A 318 -7.48 3.20 21.95
CA ARG A 318 -8.27 3.94 20.98
C ARG A 318 -8.11 3.31 19.61
N PHE A 319 -9.22 2.99 18.93
CA PHE A 319 -9.16 2.46 17.57
C PHE A 319 -9.44 3.54 16.54
N VAL A 320 -8.56 3.64 15.55
CA VAL A 320 -8.66 4.62 14.47
C VAL A 320 -8.44 3.89 13.16
N GLU A 321 -9.34 4.08 12.20
CA GLU A 321 -9.25 3.41 10.91
C GLU A 321 -8.41 4.21 9.91
N TYR A 322 -7.48 3.55 9.22
CA TYR A 322 -6.75 4.16 8.10
C TYR A 322 -7.33 3.63 6.80
N VAL A 323 -8.14 4.44 6.14
CA VAL A 323 -8.99 4.03 5.02
C VAL A 323 -8.78 4.98 3.86
N ASP A 324 -8.30 4.50 2.69
CA ASP A 324 -8.05 5.36 1.53
C ASP A 324 -8.06 4.59 0.19
N GLY A 325 -8.21 5.32 -0.92
CA GLY A 325 -8.13 4.82 -2.30
C GLY A 325 -9.45 4.92 -3.08
N ALA A 326 -9.38 5.41 -4.32
CA ALA A 326 -10.56 5.63 -5.17
C ALA A 326 -11.26 4.35 -5.68
N GLY A 327 -10.56 3.21 -5.71
CA GLY A 327 -11.14 1.95 -6.16
C GLY A 327 -12.29 1.53 -5.25
N TYR A 328 -13.52 1.43 -5.79
CA TYR A 328 -14.70 1.04 -5.02
C TYR A 328 -14.97 1.94 -3.78
N PHE A 329 -14.72 3.24 -3.91
CA PHE A 329 -14.97 4.22 -2.84
C PHE A 329 -16.41 4.14 -2.27
N SER A 330 -17.39 3.75 -3.10
CA SER A 330 -18.78 3.53 -2.67
C SER A 330 -18.91 2.37 -1.68
N SER A 331 -18.17 1.27 -1.88
CA SER A 331 -18.09 0.15 -0.93
C SER A 331 -17.35 0.57 0.34
N LEU A 332 -16.24 1.31 0.19
CA LEU A 332 -15.47 1.87 1.29
C LEU A 332 -16.31 2.78 2.20
N ASN A 333 -17.13 3.65 1.62
CA ASN A 333 -18.02 4.53 2.37
C ASN A 333 -19.00 3.71 3.23
N GLY A 334 -19.57 2.64 2.66
CA GLY A 334 -20.46 1.71 3.38
C GLY A 334 -19.77 0.94 4.52
N ASP A 335 -18.56 0.44 4.31
CA ASP A 335 -17.81 -0.27 5.34
C ASP A 335 -17.27 0.68 6.42
N LEU A 336 -16.78 1.86 6.03
CA LEU A 336 -16.38 2.93 6.94
C LEU A 336 -17.56 3.34 7.82
N LYS A 337 -18.76 3.50 7.25
CA LYS A 337 -19.97 3.80 8.04
C LYS A 337 -20.19 2.75 9.15
N LYS A 338 -20.15 1.45 8.82
CA LYS A 338 -20.31 0.37 9.81
C LYS A 338 -19.22 0.39 10.88
N LEU A 339 -17.97 0.68 10.49
CA LEU A 339 -16.86 0.82 11.44
C LEU A 339 -17.06 2.03 12.35
N LEU A 340 -17.46 3.17 11.82
CA LEU A 340 -17.74 4.38 12.59
C LEU A 340 -18.95 4.23 13.51
N GLU A 341 -19.94 3.40 13.17
CA GLU A 341 -21.06 3.07 14.05
C GLU A 341 -20.63 2.23 15.26
N MET A 342 -19.45 1.60 15.24
CA MET A 342 -18.94 0.87 16.41
C MET A 342 -18.59 1.86 17.55
N PRO A 343 -19.01 1.59 18.80
CA PRO A 343 -18.77 2.49 19.93
C PRO A 343 -17.29 2.74 20.23
N ASN A 344 -16.43 1.76 19.92
CA ASN A 344 -14.99 1.81 20.18
C ASN A 344 -14.17 2.38 19.01
N THR A 345 -14.80 2.79 17.90
CA THR A 345 -14.11 3.53 16.83
C THR A 345 -14.11 5.01 17.17
N GLY A 346 -12.91 5.55 17.45
CA GLY A 346 -12.71 6.95 17.77
C GLY A 346 -12.78 7.84 16.53
N SER A 347 -12.08 7.45 15.47
CA SER A 347 -11.95 8.25 14.25
C SER A 347 -11.53 7.39 13.05
N PHE A 348 -11.38 8.05 11.90
CA PHE A 348 -10.69 7.52 10.72
C PHE A 348 -9.81 8.62 10.12
N PHE A 349 -8.89 8.24 9.26
CA PHE A 349 -8.13 9.15 8.41
C PHE A 349 -7.75 8.49 7.07
N GLN A 350 -7.46 9.33 6.08
CA GLN A 350 -6.87 9.03 4.78
C GLN A 350 -5.42 9.56 4.73
N VAL A 351 -4.67 9.23 3.67
CA VAL A 351 -3.30 9.73 3.44
C VAL A 351 -3.29 11.26 3.57
N ARG A 352 -4.21 11.91 2.84
CA ARG A 352 -4.35 13.36 2.74
C ARG A 352 -4.79 14.01 4.06
N THR A 353 -5.50 13.28 4.92
CA THR A 353 -6.05 13.83 6.16
C THR A 353 -5.21 13.52 7.40
N ALA A 354 -4.17 12.70 7.28
CA ALA A 354 -3.38 12.22 8.43
C ALA A 354 -2.81 13.36 9.29
N ALA A 355 -2.32 14.43 8.64
CA ALA A 355 -1.76 15.63 9.28
C ALA A 355 -2.72 16.31 10.26
N ILE A 356 -4.02 16.20 10.03
CA ILE A 356 -5.05 16.74 10.91
C ILE A 356 -5.67 15.64 11.76
N ARG A 357 -6.29 14.64 11.13
CA ARG A 357 -7.11 13.64 11.81
C ARG A 357 -6.27 12.77 12.74
N LEU A 358 -5.22 12.11 12.26
CA LEU A 358 -4.38 11.25 13.11
C LEU A 358 -3.61 12.06 14.16
N ARG A 359 -3.02 13.20 13.78
CA ARG A 359 -2.30 14.04 14.74
C ARG A 359 -3.23 14.54 15.86
N ARG A 360 -4.48 14.91 15.56
CA ARG A 360 -5.49 15.25 16.57
C ARG A 360 -5.76 14.11 17.54
N GLU A 361 -5.84 12.86 17.05
CA GLU A 361 -6.04 11.70 17.93
C GLU A 361 -4.86 11.53 18.91
N LEU A 362 -3.61 11.74 18.46
CA LEU A 362 -2.42 11.72 19.31
C LEU A 362 -2.45 12.84 20.36
N GLN A 363 -2.82 14.05 19.95
CA GLN A 363 -2.94 15.19 20.86
C GLN A 363 -4.05 14.99 21.91
N GLN A 364 -5.17 14.36 21.53
CA GLN A 364 -6.24 14.01 22.46
C GLN A 364 -5.84 12.91 23.43
N LEU A 365 -4.99 11.97 23.00
CA LEU A 365 -4.37 10.98 23.88
C LEU A 365 -3.48 11.64 24.96
N GLY A 366 -3.07 12.89 24.71
CA GLY A 366 -2.12 13.65 25.52
C GLY A 366 -0.67 13.43 25.09
N PHE A 367 -0.44 12.74 23.96
CA PHE A 367 0.91 12.50 23.44
C PHE A 367 1.40 13.73 22.68
N LEU A 368 2.50 14.30 23.15
CA LEU A 368 3.15 15.45 22.54
C LEU A 368 4.14 14.96 21.49
N VAL A 369 3.82 15.18 20.21
CA VAL A 369 4.75 14.90 19.12
C VAL A 369 5.76 16.05 18.98
N PRO A 370 6.99 15.79 18.49
CA PRO A 370 7.99 16.85 18.31
C PRO A 370 7.51 18.05 17.50
N LEU A 371 6.71 17.83 16.46
CA LEU A 371 6.11 18.92 15.69
C LEU A 371 5.23 19.86 16.54
N ASP A 372 4.47 19.34 17.50
CA ASP A 372 3.63 20.16 18.38
C ASP A 372 4.47 20.98 19.36
N LEU A 373 5.58 20.41 19.84
CA LEU A 373 6.59 21.11 20.65
C LEU A 373 7.26 22.24 19.83
N GLU A 374 7.61 21.99 18.58
CA GLU A 374 8.14 22.97 17.63
C GLU A 374 7.15 24.11 17.38
N HIS A 375 5.86 23.80 17.24
CA HIS A 375 4.78 24.80 17.16
C HIS A 375 4.71 25.65 18.45
N GLY A 376 4.97 25.07 19.62
CA GLY A 376 5.13 25.82 20.87
C GLY A 376 6.28 26.83 20.77
N ILE A 377 7.46 26.38 20.33
CA ILE A 377 8.67 27.21 20.25
C ILE A 377 8.50 28.38 19.29
N ILE A 378 7.92 28.18 18.10
CA ILE A 378 7.73 29.29 17.14
C ILE A 378 6.73 30.35 17.63
N ARG A 379 5.83 29.98 18.54
CA ARG A 379 4.86 30.87 19.19
C ARG A 379 5.43 31.61 20.41
N CYS A 380 6.51 31.11 21.01
CA CYS A 380 7.22 31.81 22.07
C CYS A 380 8.02 32.98 21.48
N SER A 381 7.63 34.22 21.81
CA SER A 381 8.36 35.42 21.36
C SER A 381 9.76 35.51 21.95
N ASP A 382 9.94 35.11 23.21
CA ASP A 382 11.21 35.09 23.95
C ASP A 382 11.98 33.77 23.79
N ARG A 383 11.32 32.74 23.24
CA ARG A 383 11.84 31.37 23.05
C ARG A 383 12.41 30.72 24.32
N THR A 384 11.94 31.12 25.49
CA THR A 384 12.39 30.55 26.76
C THR A 384 11.68 29.23 27.05
N VAL A 385 12.34 28.35 27.80
CA VAL A 385 11.72 27.12 28.31
C VAL A 385 10.47 27.43 29.13
N THR A 386 10.50 28.48 29.96
CA THR A 386 9.35 28.88 30.78
C THR A 386 8.11 29.21 29.95
N SER A 387 8.27 30.04 28.91
CA SER A 387 7.16 30.43 28.03
C SER A 387 6.62 29.23 27.23
N LEU A 388 7.50 28.31 26.82
CA LEU A 388 7.07 27.07 26.16
C LEU A 388 6.17 26.22 27.07
N TYR A 389 6.54 26.06 28.34
CA TYR A 389 5.73 25.29 29.29
C TYR A 389 4.38 25.95 29.52
N GLN A 390 4.33 27.29 29.63
CA GLN A 390 3.06 28.01 29.80
C GLN A 390 2.10 27.73 28.65
N ILE A 391 2.59 27.77 27.40
CA ILE A 391 1.76 27.49 26.21
C ILE A 391 1.27 26.05 26.22
N LEU A 392 2.15 25.07 26.44
CA LEU A 392 1.80 23.65 26.34
C LEU A 392 0.93 23.17 27.52
N LEU A 393 1.14 23.71 28.72
CA LEU A 393 0.27 23.44 29.87
C LEU A 393 -1.13 24.03 29.65
N ALA A 394 -1.25 25.22 29.05
CA ALA A 394 -2.53 25.80 28.67
C ALA A 394 -3.27 24.97 27.60
N GLU A 395 -2.53 24.19 26.81
CA GLU A 395 -3.08 23.22 25.84
C GLU A 395 -3.39 21.84 26.47
N ASN A 396 -3.30 21.72 27.81
CA ASN A 396 -3.57 20.53 28.60
C ASN A 396 -2.60 19.36 28.32
N TYR A 397 -1.35 19.63 27.96
CA TYR A 397 -0.30 18.61 28.02
C TYR A 397 0.21 18.44 29.45
N GLY A 398 0.55 17.20 29.82
CA GLY A 398 1.15 16.92 31.12
C GLY A 398 2.58 17.44 31.22
N ARG A 399 3.00 17.92 32.39
CA ARG A 399 4.38 18.40 32.61
C ARG A 399 5.43 17.34 32.27
N GLU A 400 5.22 16.12 32.75
CA GLU A 400 6.12 14.98 32.48
C GLU A 400 6.25 14.68 30.98
N GLU A 401 5.17 14.85 30.22
CA GLU A 401 5.17 14.64 28.78
C GLU A 401 5.91 15.74 28.03
N ILE A 402 5.77 17.00 28.48
CA ILE A 402 6.55 18.12 27.98
C ILE A 402 8.04 17.88 28.24
N ASP A 403 8.39 17.47 29.47
CA ASP A 403 9.76 17.15 29.86
C ASP A 403 10.34 16.03 28.97
N ARG A 404 9.61 14.92 28.80
CA ARG A 404 10.00 13.78 27.96
C ARG A 404 10.28 14.23 26.52
N CYS A 405 9.34 14.92 25.90
CA CYS A 405 9.44 15.32 24.50
C CYS A 405 10.57 16.33 24.28
N LEU A 406 10.71 17.32 25.18
CA LEU A 406 11.75 18.34 25.09
C LEU A 406 13.15 17.73 25.22
N GLN A 407 13.36 16.87 26.22
CA GLN A 407 14.64 16.18 26.42
C GLN A 407 15.01 15.30 25.22
N ASP A 408 14.05 14.52 24.69
CA ASP A 408 14.27 13.69 23.51
C ASP A 408 14.65 14.54 22.28
N CYS A 409 13.96 15.66 22.05
CA CYS A 409 14.23 16.54 20.92
C CYS A 409 15.59 17.25 21.01
N ILE A 410 16.02 17.64 22.22
CA ILE A 410 17.36 18.21 22.46
C ILE A 410 18.43 17.14 22.23
N GLN A 411 18.26 15.94 22.81
CA GLN A 411 19.21 14.84 22.67
C GLN A 411 19.41 14.43 21.20
N ARG A 412 18.33 14.49 20.40
CA ARG A 412 18.34 14.16 18.97
C ARG A 412 18.82 15.32 18.08
N GLY A 413 19.09 16.48 18.65
CA GLY A 413 19.52 17.66 17.89
C GLY A 413 18.44 18.29 17.01
N LEU A 414 17.15 18.00 17.26
CA LEU A 414 16.04 18.67 16.58
C LEU A 414 15.87 20.11 17.11
N ILE A 415 16.18 20.31 18.38
CA ILE A 415 16.11 21.58 19.11
C ILE A 415 17.47 21.85 19.76
N ARG A 416 17.95 23.09 19.69
CA ARG A 416 19.12 23.57 20.43
C ARG A 416 18.67 24.41 21.61
N LEU A 417 19.35 24.23 22.75
CA LEU A 417 19.14 25.01 23.96
C LEU A 417 20.45 25.74 24.29
N ASP A 418 20.49 27.04 24.00
CA ASP A 418 21.66 27.89 24.22
C ASP A 418 21.31 28.99 25.22
N ASN A 419 21.98 29.04 26.38
CA ASN A 419 21.74 30.05 27.43
C ASN A 419 20.26 30.21 27.82
N GLY A 420 19.49 29.12 27.84
CA GLY A 420 18.06 29.14 28.19
C GLY A 420 17.12 29.49 27.02
N VAL A 421 17.65 29.74 25.82
CA VAL A 421 16.90 30.04 24.60
C VAL A 421 16.80 28.81 23.72
N LEU A 422 15.59 28.48 23.30
CA LEU A 422 15.30 27.37 22.40
C LEU A 422 15.35 27.82 20.93
N SER A 423 15.97 27.01 20.09
CA SER A 423 15.96 27.24 18.64
C SER A 423 15.79 25.94 17.86
N LEU A 424 15.10 26.02 16.72
CA LEU A 424 14.93 24.90 15.80
C LEU A 424 16.06 24.92 14.76
N ILE A 425 16.52 23.75 14.34
CA ILE A 425 17.38 23.64 13.17
C ILE A 425 16.61 24.06 11.89
N PRO A 426 17.28 24.57 10.84
CA PRO A 426 16.61 25.16 9.67
C PRO A 426 15.57 24.25 8.99
N GLU A 427 15.87 22.97 8.89
CA GLU A 427 15.00 21.97 8.28
C GLU A 427 13.70 21.81 9.08
N ARG A 428 13.83 21.70 10.42
CA ARG A 428 12.67 21.61 11.33
C ARG A 428 11.87 22.89 11.35
N ARG A 429 12.51 24.05 11.29
CA ARG A 429 11.82 25.35 11.22
C ARG A 429 10.91 25.44 9.99
N THR A 430 11.36 24.92 8.84
CA THR A 430 10.56 24.90 7.61
C THR A 430 9.34 23.98 7.74
N ILE A 431 9.52 22.77 8.27
CA ILE A 431 8.42 21.82 8.49
C ILE A 431 7.41 22.40 9.49
N ALA A 432 7.88 22.88 10.65
CA ALA A 432 7.04 23.49 11.67
C ALA A 432 6.23 24.66 11.11
N ARG A 433 6.83 25.53 10.30
CA ARG A 433 6.11 26.64 9.68
C ARG A 433 4.98 26.18 8.75
N ARG A 434 5.22 25.17 7.91
CA ARG A 434 4.22 24.64 6.96
C ARG A 434 3.04 24.01 7.69
N TYR A 435 3.31 23.10 8.62
CA TYR A 435 2.25 22.44 9.39
C TYR A 435 1.52 23.41 10.31
N PHE A 436 2.19 24.45 10.83
CA PHE A 436 1.54 25.46 11.65
C PHE A 436 0.42 26.19 10.90
N LEU A 437 0.55 26.42 9.58
CA LEU A 437 -0.52 26.99 8.77
C LEU A 437 -1.77 26.11 8.79
N LEU A 438 -1.62 24.78 8.71
CA LEU A 438 -2.73 23.84 8.82
C LEU A 438 -3.41 23.94 10.19
N ASP A 439 -2.64 24.06 11.26
CA ASP A 439 -3.17 24.22 12.63
C ASP A 439 -3.96 25.53 12.75
N VAL A 440 -3.47 26.62 12.16
CA VAL A 440 -4.15 27.93 12.18
C VAL A 440 -5.49 27.84 11.46
N VAL A 441 -5.54 27.22 10.27
CA VAL A 441 -6.83 27.00 9.58
C VAL A 441 -7.73 26.08 10.42
N ALA A 442 -7.20 25.04 11.05
CA ALA A 442 -8.00 24.17 11.92
C ALA A 442 -8.61 24.92 13.11
N GLY A 443 -7.83 25.80 13.75
CA GLY A 443 -8.26 26.55 14.94
C GLY A 443 -9.16 27.76 14.65
N PHE A 444 -9.00 28.40 13.49
CA PHE A 444 -9.60 29.70 13.21
C PHE A 444 -10.32 29.81 11.86
N GLY A 445 -10.27 28.76 11.04
CA GLY A 445 -11.05 28.65 9.81
C GLY A 445 -12.54 28.45 10.11
N ASN A 446 -13.36 28.54 9.05
CA ASN A 446 -14.80 28.35 9.13
C ASN A 446 -15.28 27.41 8.03
N SER A 447 -16.33 26.64 8.33
CA SER A 447 -17.05 25.86 7.33
C SER A 447 -18.08 26.74 6.64
N LEU A 448 -17.98 26.88 5.31
CA LEU A 448 -18.98 27.63 4.55
C LEU A 448 -20.24 26.78 4.44
N GLY A 449 -21.31 27.18 5.14
CA GLY A 449 -22.59 26.45 5.19
C GLY A 449 -23.41 26.45 3.89
N SER A 450 -22.94 27.12 2.83
CA SER A 450 -23.61 27.12 1.52
C SER A 450 -22.59 27.29 0.38
N THR A 451 -22.82 26.56 -0.71
CA THR A 451 -22.04 26.54 -1.97
C THR A 451 -21.96 27.88 -2.70
N SER A 452 -22.56 28.96 -2.18
CA SER A 452 -22.60 30.29 -2.80
C SER A 452 -21.47 31.24 -2.38
N GLN A 453 -20.66 30.91 -1.35
CA GLN A 453 -19.46 31.69 -1.03
C GLN A 453 -18.27 31.17 -1.83
N LYS A 454 -17.68 32.04 -2.66
CA LYS A 454 -16.51 31.69 -3.47
C LYS A 454 -15.33 31.35 -2.56
N LEU A 455 -14.88 30.09 -2.64
CA LEU A 455 -13.65 29.58 -2.01
C LEU A 455 -12.38 30.24 -2.57
N THR A 456 -12.48 31.07 -3.62
CA THR A 456 -11.35 31.74 -4.25
C THR A 456 -10.46 32.46 -3.23
N GLY A 457 -9.17 32.14 -3.22
CA GLY A 457 -8.18 32.75 -2.32
C GLY A 457 -8.26 32.26 -0.88
N SER A 458 -8.79 31.06 -0.65
CA SER A 458 -8.83 30.40 0.66
C SER A 458 -7.92 29.17 0.65
N LEU A 459 -7.39 28.80 1.82
CA LEU A 459 -6.80 27.48 2.05
C LEU A 459 -7.85 26.61 2.74
N MET A 460 -8.18 25.48 2.12
CA MET A 460 -9.09 24.46 2.64
C MET A 460 -8.28 23.30 3.22
N ILE A 461 -8.72 22.77 4.37
CA ILE A 461 -8.09 21.62 5.02
C ILE A 461 -9.14 20.54 5.36
N PRO A 462 -8.71 19.27 5.51
CA PRO A 462 -9.59 18.20 5.98
C PRO A 462 -9.76 18.18 7.50
N GLY A 463 -10.68 17.35 7.98
CA GLY A 463 -10.84 16.95 9.38
C GLY A 463 -11.92 17.70 10.16
N TYR A 464 -12.63 18.65 9.53
CA TYR A 464 -13.62 19.55 10.14
C TYR A 464 -14.87 19.75 9.28
N GLY A 465 -15.09 18.93 8.26
CA GLY A 465 -16.21 19.00 7.34
C GLY A 465 -15.79 19.32 5.91
N SER A 466 -16.74 19.34 4.99
CA SER A 466 -16.50 19.39 3.54
C SER A 466 -15.78 20.65 3.04
N CYS A 467 -15.90 21.79 3.72
CA CYS A 467 -15.38 23.07 3.23
C CYS A 467 -14.77 23.94 4.34
N HIS A 468 -14.08 23.32 5.31
CA HIS A 468 -13.41 24.07 6.37
C HIS A 468 -12.19 24.80 5.83
N SER A 469 -12.25 26.14 5.83
CA SER A 469 -11.25 26.96 5.13
C SER A 469 -11.01 28.31 5.80
N MET A 470 -9.93 28.97 5.40
CA MET A 470 -9.57 30.33 5.82
C MET A 470 -9.04 31.12 4.62
N LYS A 471 -9.38 32.42 4.51
CA LYS A 471 -8.80 33.26 3.46
C LYS A 471 -7.29 33.43 3.68
N LEU A 472 -6.52 33.51 2.59
CA LEU A 472 -5.05 33.50 2.66
C LEU A 472 -4.48 34.73 3.39
N ASP A 473 -5.10 35.89 3.23
CA ASP A 473 -4.75 37.12 3.96
C ASP A 473 -5.04 36.99 5.47
N ASP A 474 -6.21 36.47 5.84
CA ASP A 474 -6.56 36.17 7.23
C ASP A 474 -5.58 35.14 7.83
N LEU A 475 -5.21 34.11 7.06
CA LEU A 475 -4.26 33.08 7.48
C LEU A 475 -2.89 33.70 7.80
N VAL A 476 -2.38 34.58 6.93
CA VAL A 476 -1.11 35.29 7.18
C VAL A 476 -1.22 36.14 8.45
N SER A 477 -2.25 36.99 8.55
CA SER A 477 -2.42 37.87 9.72
C SER A 477 -2.48 37.05 11.01
N LYS A 478 -3.33 36.02 11.04
CA LYS A 478 -3.54 35.21 12.24
C LYS A 478 -2.28 34.41 12.61
N SER A 479 -1.54 33.93 11.63
CA SER A 479 -0.28 33.20 11.85
C SER A 479 0.78 34.11 12.48
N LEU A 480 0.90 35.36 12.01
CA LEU A 480 1.84 36.33 12.59
C LEU A 480 1.44 36.81 13.98
N ASP A 481 0.14 36.85 14.28
CA ASP A 481 -0.37 37.18 15.62
C ASP A 481 -0.04 36.06 16.62
N LEU A 482 -0.21 34.80 16.20
CA LEU A 482 0.03 33.64 17.05
C LEU A 482 1.52 33.27 17.17
N ALA A 483 2.29 33.47 16.09
CA ALA A 483 3.70 33.18 16.01
C ALA A 483 4.48 34.36 15.40
N PRO A 484 4.73 35.43 16.18
CA PRO A 484 5.42 36.63 15.70
C PRO A 484 6.81 36.35 15.10
N SER A 485 7.45 35.24 15.50
CA SER A 485 8.74 34.82 14.97
C SER A 485 8.71 34.48 13.48
N LEU A 486 7.55 34.23 12.88
CA LEU A 486 7.40 33.97 11.44
C LEU A 486 7.63 35.23 10.59
N ARG A 487 7.56 36.43 11.18
CA ARG A 487 7.84 37.69 10.45
C ARG A 487 9.22 37.68 9.80
N THR A 488 10.22 37.12 10.49
CA THR A 488 11.58 37.01 9.94
C THR A 488 11.65 36.03 8.78
N ASP A 489 10.90 34.93 8.85
CA ASP A 489 10.88 33.91 7.79
C ASP A 489 10.20 34.42 6.52
N TRP A 490 9.18 35.25 6.65
CA TRP A 490 8.41 35.81 5.54
C TRP A 490 8.92 37.18 5.07
N THR A 491 10.13 37.56 5.46
CA THR A 491 10.82 38.73 4.88
C THR A 491 11.02 38.54 3.37
N ASP A 492 11.28 37.31 2.93
CA ASP A 492 11.18 36.91 1.52
C ASP A 492 9.70 36.58 1.20
N PRO A 493 9.04 37.39 0.35
CA PRO A 493 7.61 37.22 0.05
C PRO A 493 7.30 35.92 -0.70
N THR A 494 8.30 35.21 -1.22
CA THR A 494 8.12 33.93 -1.90
C THR A 494 7.95 32.75 -0.95
N VAL A 495 8.33 32.91 0.33
CA VAL A 495 8.34 31.81 1.30
C VAL A 495 6.92 31.33 1.62
N PHE A 496 6.00 32.25 1.95
CA PHE A 496 4.62 31.87 2.27
C PHE A 496 3.91 31.17 1.09
N PRO A 497 3.92 31.70 -0.16
CA PRO A 497 3.37 30.99 -1.31
C PRO A 497 4.00 29.62 -1.57
N ARG A 498 5.31 29.45 -1.32
CA ARG A 498 5.98 28.14 -1.43
C ARG A 498 5.50 27.16 -0.37
N ASP A 499 5.24 27.61 0.85
CA ASP A 499 4.68 26.75 1.89
C ASP A 499 3.25 26.32 1.56
N ILE A 500 2.41 27.24 1.06
CA ILE A 500 1.05 26.92 0.58
C ILE A 500 1.10 25.91 -0.56
N ARG A 501 1.95 26.15 -1.56
CA ARG A 501 2.13 25.21 -2.67
C ARG A 501 2.56 23.84 -2.17
N TRP A 502 3.54 23.78 -1.28
CA TRP A 502 3.99 22.52 -0.71
C TRP A 502 2.84 21.78 -0.01
N LEU A 503 2.02 22.46 0.80
CA LEU A 503 0.85 21.82 1.43
C LEU A 503 -0.14 21.22 0.42
N CYS A 504 -0.33 21.88 -0.72
CA CYS A 504 -1.20 21.41 -1.81
C CYS A 504 -0.59 20.24 -2.58
N ASP A 505 0.70 20.35 -2.94
CA ASP A 505 1.44 19.30 -3.67
C ASP A 505 1.52 18.01 -2.85
N GLU A 506 1.64 18.13 -1.53
CA GLU A 506 1.63 17.02 -0.58
C GLU A 506 0.22 16.48 -0.29
N GLY A 507 -0.82 17.10 -0.86
CA GLY A 507 -2.23 16.70 -0.74
C GLY A 507 -2.85 17.02 0.62
N LEU A 508 -2.20 17.81 1.47
CA LEU A 508 -2.63 18.13 2.85
C LEU A 508 -3.63 19.28 2.93
N ALA A 509 -3.73 20.08 1.86
CA ALA A 509 -4.65 21.19 1.71
C ALA A 509 -5.04 21.39 0.23
N GLU A 510 -6.05 22.21 0.00
CA GLU A 510 -6.46 22.68 -1.34
C GLU A 510 -6.68 24.20 -1.32
N THR A 511 -6.52 24.88 -2.45
CA THR A 511 -6.69 26.34 -2.59
C THR A 511 -7.72 26.74 -3.62
#